data_AF-A0A2V5PN55-F1
#
_entry.id   AF-A0A2V5PN55-F1
#
_cell.length_a   1.000
_cell.length_b   1.000
_cell.length_c   1.000
_cell.angle_alpha   90.00
_cell.angle_beta   90.00
_cell.angle_gamma   90.00
#
_symmetry.space_group_name_H-M   'P 1'
#
loop_
_entity.id
_entity.type
_entity.pdbx_description
1 polymer ?
#
loop_
_entity_poly.entity_id
_entity_poly.type
_entity_poly.pdbx_seq_one_letter_code
_entity_poly.pdbx_strand_id
1 'polypeptide(L)' 'MKSLPEDPIVEEIRAVRRELTKRFGDDINALCDFLVQEEQQHKERLVNRPPKAPQHARAAVAERR' A
#
# COMPACT_ATOMS: atom_id res chain seq x y z
N MET A 1 10.28 23.86 10.31
CA MET A 1 9.71 22.50 10.09
C MET A 1 9.96 21.68 11.34
N LYS A 2 8.92 21.07 11.94
CA LYS A 2 9.09 20.18 13.10
C LYS A 2 9.73 18.88 12.61
N SER A 3 10.92 18.54 13.10
CA SER A 3 11.44 17.19 12.99
C SER A 3 10.50 16.27 13.77
N LEU A 4 9.87 15.32 13.08
CA LEU A 4 9.20 14.21 13.76
C LEU A 4 10.28 13.49 14.60
N PRO A 5 10.00 13.16 15.88
CA PRO A 5 10.92 12.38 16.68
C PRO A 5 11.34 11.12 15.91
N GLU A 6 12.60 10.71 16.05
CA GLU A 6 13.11 9.48 15.45
C GLU A 6 12.41 8.29 16.10
N ASP A 7 11.36 7.82 15.43
CA ASP A 7 10.63 6.62 15.82
C ASP A 7 11.38 5.40 15.27
N PRO A 8 11.79 4.46 16.14
CA PRO A 8 12.59 3.30 15.71
C PRO A 8 11.88 2.44 14.66
N ILE A 9 10.55 2.35 14.69
CA ILE A 9 9.76 1.62 13.69
C ILE A 9 9.79 2.36 12.36
N VAL A 10 9.71 3.69 12.39
CA VAL A 10 9.78 4.51 11.18
C VAL A 10 11.16 4.38 10.53
N GLU A 11 12.23 4.37 11.31
CA GLU A 11 13.59 4.18 10.78
C GLU A 11 13.81 2.79 10.19
N GLU A 12 13.26 1.75 10.82
CA GLU A 12 13.26 0.40 10.27
C GLU A 12 12.55 0.35 8.91
N ILE A 13 11.33 0.90 8.82
CA ILE A 13 10.57 0.97 7.58
C ILE A 13 11.35 1.74 6.51
N ARG A 14 12.00 2.85 6.87
CA ARG A 14 12.84 3.63 5.94
C ARG A 14 14.04 2.83 5.47
N ALA A 15 14.69 2.06 6.34
CA ALA A 15 15.82 1.20 5.99
C ALA A 15 15.40 0.13 4.98
N VAL A 16 14.32 -0.60 5.28
CA VAL A 16 13.76 -1.63 4.38
C VAL A 16 13.37 -1.04 3.03
N ARG A 17 12.72 0.13 3.01
CA ARG A 17 12.38 0.81 1.75
C ARG A 17 13.62 1.14 0.92
N ARG A 18 14.66 1.72 1.52
CA ARG A 18 15.91 2.06 0.82
C ARG A 18 16.59 0.82 0.24
N GLU A 19 16.59 -0.28 0.98
CA GLU A 19 17.14 -1.55 0.50
C GLU A 19 16.36 -2.09 -0.70
N LEU A 20 15.03 -2.09 -0.61
CA LEU A 20 14.14 -2.47 -1.71
C LEU A 20 14.37 -1.61 -2.94
N THR A 21 14.43 -0.27 -2.81
CA THR A 21 14.60 0.60 -3.99
C THR A 21 15.97 0.39 -4.65
N LYS A 22 17.04 0.23 -3.86
CA LYS A 22 18.38 -0.09 -4.38
C LYS A 22 18.42 -1.42 -5.12
N ARG A 23 17.72 -2.45 -4.62
CA ARG A 23 17.66 -3.76 -5.27
C ARG A 23 17.12 -3.69 -6.71
N PHE A 24 16.24 -2.72 -6.98
CA PHE A 24 15.66 -2.47 -8.30
C PHE A 24 16.26 -1.24 -9.01
N GLY A 25 17.42 -0.75 -8.55
CA GLY A 25 18.11 0.36 -9.20
C GLY A 25 17.33 1.67 -9.24
N ASP A 26 16.51 1.93 -8.22
CA ASP A 26 15.58 3.06 -8.14
C ASP A 26 14.51 3.10 -9.25
N ASP A 27 14.33 2.00 -10.01
CA ASP A 27 13.26 1.84 -10.97
C ASP A 27 11.98 1.32 -10.30
N ILE A 28 11.02 2.24 -10.12
CA ILE A 28 9.73 1.92 -9.51
C ILE A 28 8.89 0.95 -10.34
N ASN A 29 9.05 0.94 -11.67
CA ASN A 29 8.30 0.03 -12.52
C ASN A 29 8.81 -1.39 -12.33
N ALA A 30 10.14 -1.57 -12.30
CA ALA A 30 10.76 -2.87 -12.04
C ALA A 30 10.36 -3.45 -10.67
N LEU A 31 10.25 -2.60 -9.64
CA LEU A 31 9.72 -3.01 -8.33
C LEU A 31 8.25 -3.46 -8.42
N CYS A 32 7.40 -2.70 -9.12
CA CYS A 32 5.99 -3.06 -9.31
C CYS A 32 5.85 -4.41 -10.04
N ASP A 33 6.61 -4.62 -11.12
CA ASP A 33 6.58 -5.87 -11.88
C ASP A 33 6.99 -7.06 -11.01
N PHE A 34 8.02 -6.90 -10.20
CA PHE A 34 8.42 -7.92 -9.21
C PHE A 34 7.30 -8.22 -8.21
N LEU A 35 6.65 -7.21 -7.64
CA LEU A 35 5.56 -7.39 -6.67
C LEU A 35 4.35 -8.11 -7.29
N VAL A 36 4.03 -7.81 -8.56
CA VAL A 36 2.97 -8.53 -9.30
C VAL A 36 3.33 -10.00 -9.49
N GLN A 37 4.59 -10.32 -9.80
CA GLN A 37 5.04 -11.71 -9.91
C GLN A 37 4.96 -12.45 -8.58
N GLU A 38 5.39 -11.84 -7.48
CA GLU A 38 5.29 -12.42 -6.13
C GLU A 38 3.82 -12.69 -5.73
N GLU A 39 2.90 -11.76 -6.04
CA GLU A 39 1.46 -11.95 -5.81
C GLU A 39 0.92 -13.15 -6.59
N GLN A 40 1.32 -13.30 -7.85
CA GLN A 40 0.90 -14.42 -8.70
C GLN A 40 1.42 -15.77 -8.21
N GLN A 41 2.60 -15.82 -7.59
CA GLN A 41 3.17 -17.02 -7.00
C GLN A 41 2.47 -17.41 -5.68
N HIS A 42 1.96 -16.43 -4.95
CA HIS A 42 1.37 -16.62 -3.62
C HIS A 42 -0.11 -16.26 -3.57
N LYS A 43 -0.91 -16.80 -4.50
CA LYS A 43 -2.36 -16.51 -4.60
C LYS A 43 -3.12 -16.80 -3.30
N GLU A 44 -2.66 -17.76 -2.49
CA GLU A 44 -3.25 -18.11 -1.20
C GLU A 44 -3.15 -16.99 -0.16
N ARG A 45 -2.23 -16.03 -0.35
CA ARG A 45 -2.00 -14.89 0.56
C ARG A 45 -2.73 -13.63 0.11
N LEU A 46 -3.31 -13.63 -1.09
CA LEU A 46 -3.97 -12.46 -1.66
C LEU A 46 -5.29 -12.18 -0.90
N VAL A 47 -5.34 -11.04 -0.21
CA VAL A 47 -6.55 -10.58 0.49
C VAL A 47 -7.28 -9.57 -0.38
N ASN A 48 -8.40 -9.99 -0.98
CA ASN A 48 -9.31 -9.09 -1.67
C ASN A 48 -10.48 -8.70 -0.75
N ARG A 49 -10.73 -7.40 -0.57
CA ARG A 49 -11.88 -6.88 0.19
C ARG A 49 -12.68 -5.95 -0.71
N PRO A 50 -14.02 -5.99 -0.64
CA PRO A 50 -14.84 -5.04 -1.38
C PRO A 50 -14.50 -3.60 -0.93
N PRO A 51 -14.55 -2.62 -1.84
CA PRO A 51 -14.38 -1.23 -1.48
C PRO A 51 -15.33 -0.83 -0.34
N LYS A 52 -14.82 -0.04 0.61
CA LYS A 52 -15.67 0.53 1.66
C LYS A 52 -16.64 1.51 1.00
N ALA A 53 -17.95 1.26 1.14
CA ALA A 53 -18.95 2.16 0.60
C ALA A 53 -18.79 3.58 1.19
N PRO A 54 -18.90 4.64 0.37
CA PRO A 54 -18.84 6.01 0.87
C PRO A 54 -20.01 6.25 1.84
N GLN A 55 -19.70 6.78 3.02
CA GLN A 55 -20.69 7.01 4.08
C GLN A 55 -21.85 7.93 3.63
N HIS A 56 -21.58 8.84 2.69
CA HIS A 56 -22.58 9.76 2.14
C HIS A 56 -23.50 9.16 1.07
N ALA A 57 -23.20 7.97 0.51
CA ALA A 57 -24.10 7.32 -0.45
C ALA A 57 -25.35 6.71 0.22
N ARG A 58 -25.31 6.47 1.55
CA ARG A 58 -26.48 5.97 2.29
C ARG A 58 -27.59 7.01 2.41
N ALA A 59 -27.27 8.31 2.40
CA ALA A 59 -28.28 9.38 2.45
C ALA A 59 -29.01 9.55 1.11
N ALA A 60 -28.28 9.52 0.00
CA ALA A 60 -28.86 9.72 -1.34
C ALA A 60 -29.82 8.61 -1.81
N VAL A 61 -29.70 7.38 -1.26
CA VAL A 61 -30.62 6.28 -1.56
C VAL A 61 -31.89 6.35 -0.70
N ALA A 62 -31.84 6.95 0.49
CA ALA A 62 -33.00 7.15 1.36
C ALA A 62 -33.94 8.26 0.86
N GLU A 63 -33.42 9.22 0.09
CA GLU A 63 -34.16 10.39 -0.40
C GLU A 63 -34.87 10.14 -1.76
N ARG A 64 -34.71 8.94 -2.33
CA ARG A 64 -35.33 8.52 -3.61
C ARG A 64 -36.42 7.44 -3.44
N ARG A 65 -36.97 7.26 -2.23
CA ARG A 65 -38.05 6.31 -1.94
C ARG A 65 -39.26 6.98 -1.32
#